data_AF-R9QR82-F1
#
_entry.id   AF-R9QR82-F1
#
_cell.length_a   1.000
_cell.length_b   1.000
_cell.length_c   1.000
_cell.angle_alpha   90.00
_cell.angle_beta   90.00
_cell.angle_gamma   90.00
#
_symmetry.space_group_name_H-M   'P 1'
#
loop_
_entity.id
_entity.type
_entity.pdbx_description
1 polymer ?
#
loop_
_entity_poly.entity_id
_entity_poly.type
_entity_poly.pdbx_seq_one_letter_code
_entity_poly.pdbx_strand_id
1 'polypeptide(L)'
;AMHNQDADLARRVVEGDAKVNMMEIAIDEACVKIIAKRQPTASDLRLVMAIIKTISELERIGDVADKICRTALEKFSQQHQPLLVSLESLGRHTVQMLHDVLDAFARMDLNEAIRIYREDKKVDQEYEGIVRQLMTYMMEDSRTIPSVLTALFCARSIERIGDRCQNICE
;
A
#
# COMPACT_ATOMS: atom_id res chain seq x y z
N ALA A 1 1.98 -2.53 13.90
CA ALA A 1 0.60 -2.65 14.41
C ALA A 1 0.18 -4.11 14.51
N MET A 2 0.08 -4.86 13.40
CA MET A 2 -0.43 -6.23 13.40
C MET A 2 0.46 -7.26 14.13
N HIS A 3 1.75 -7.32 13.81
CA HIS A 3 2.67 -8.34 14.37
C HIS A 3 2.75 -8.29 15.90
N ASN A 4 2.93 -7.08 16.45
CA ASN A 4 3.01 -6.86 17.90
C ASN A 4 1.65 -6.64 18.58
N GLN A 5 0.53 -6.73 17.85
CA GLN A 5 -0.81 -6.38 18.34
C GLN A 5 -0.86 -5.01 19.03
N ASP A 6 -0.12 -4.05 18.47
CA ASP A 6 -0.02 -2.69 18.99
C ASP A 6 -1.23 -1.85 18.54
N ALA A 7 -2.23 -1.82 19.42
CA ALA A 7 -3.48 -1.10 19.20
C ALA A 7 -3.30 0.43 19.21
N ASP A 8 -2.33 0.97 19.94
CA ASP A 8 -2.03 2.41 19.95
C ASP A 8 -1.41 2.83 18.61
N LEU A 9 -0.52 2.02 18.05
CA LEU A 9 0.01 2.24 16.71
C LEU A 9 -1.08 2.14 15.64
N ALA A 10 -1.98 1.16 15.72
CA ALA A 10 -3.08 1.04 14.78
C ALA A 10 -4.02 2.27 14.81
N ARG A 11 -4.38 2.76 16.01
CA ARG A 11 -5.18 3.99 16.16
C ARG A 11 -4.49 5.22 15.58
N ARG A 12 -3.18 5.38 15.82
CA ARG A 12 -2.42 6.50 15.24
C ARG A 12 -2.41 6.50 13.71
N VAL A 13 -2.36 5.33 13.08
CA VAL A 13 -2.44 5.23 11.61
C VAL A 13 -3.83 5.65 11.13
N VAL A 14 -4.88 5.13 11.76
CA VAL A 14 -6.29 5.46 11.43
C VAL A 14 -6.57 6.97 11.59
N GLU A 15 -6.10 7.59 12.67
CA GLU A 15 -6.24 9.04 12.88
C GLU A 15 -5.39 9.86 11.91
N GLY A 16 -4.27 9.31 11.44
CA GLY A 16 -3.37 9.93 10.48
C GLY A 16 -3.90 9.99 9.05
N ASP A 17 -4.87 9.13 8.70
CA ASP A 17 -5.44 9.04 7.35
C ASP A 17 -6.05 10.37 6.88
N ALA A 18 -6.80 11.05 7.77
CA ALA A 18 -7.36 12.37 7.47
C ALA A 18 -6.30 13.40 7.05
N LYS A 19 -5.08 13.29 7.58
CA LYS A 19 -3.96 14.16 7.21
C LYS A 19 -3.47 13.87 5.80
N VAL A 20 -3.43 12.59 5.38
CA VAL A 20 -3.05 12.18 4.02
C VAL A 20 -4.07 12.71 3.02
N ASN A 21 -5.36 12.58 3.31
CA ASN A 21 -6.44 13.09 2.45
C ASN A 21 -6.35 14.62 2.28
N MET A 22 -6.05 15.34 3.36
CA MET A 22 -5.81 16.79 3.28
C MET A 22 -4.58 17.15 2.44
N MET A 23 -3.52 16.32 2.46
CA MET A 23 -2.33 16.55 1.63
C MET A 23 -2.62 16.35 0.15
N GLU A 24 -3.41 15.35 -0.22
CA GLU A 24 -3.85 15.13 -1.61
C GLU A 24 -4.57 16.39 -2.13
N ILE A 25 -5.59 16.86 -1.39
CA ILE A 25 -6.36 18.06 -1.76
C ILE A 25 -5.44 19.28 -1.90
N ALA A 26 -4.54 19.51 -0.94
CA ALA A 26 -3.66 20.66 -0.95
C ALA A 26 -2.68 20.65 -2.14
N ILE A 27 -2.17 19.47 -2.53
CA ILE A 27 -1.27 19.34 -3.68
C ILE A 27 -2.05 19.48 -4.98
N ASP A 28 -3.26 18.91 -5.09
CA ASP A 28 -4.12 19.04 -6.26
C ASP A 28 -4.49 20.52 -6.52
N GLU A 29 -4.88 21.26 -5.48
CA GLU A 29 -5.13 22.70 -5.58
C GLU A 29 -3.90 23.48 -6.05
N ALA A 30 -2.69 23.10 -5.58
CA ALA A 30 -1.45 23.71 -6.03
C ALA A 30 -1.18 23.45 -7.51
N CYS A 31 -1.41 22.22 -7.98
CA CYS A 31 -1.31 21.83 -9.39
C CYS A 31 -2.29 22.62 -10.26
N VAL A 32 -3.56 22.71 -9.87
CA VAL A 32 -4.59 23.51 -10.57
C VAL A 32 -4.17 24.98 -10.65
N LYS A 33 -3.64 25.54 -9.57
CA LYS A 33 -3.16 26.93 -9.53
C LYS A 33 -1.97 27.17 -10.45
N ILE A 34 -1.05 26.20 -10.57
CA ILE A 34 0.06 26.27 -11.52
C ILE A 34 -0.47 26.28 -12.95
N ILE A 35 -1.39 25.39 -13.28
CA ILE A 35 -2.00 25.32 -14.62
C ILE A 35 -2.69 26.65 -14.96
N ALA A 36 -3.55 27.14 -14.07
CA ALA A 36 -4.33 28.35 -14.28
C ALA A 36 -3.48 29.62 -14.40
N LYS A 37 -2.43 29.76 -13.57
CA LYS A 37 -1.63 31.00 -13.50
C LYS A 37 -0.42 31.02 -14.42
N ARG A 38 0.17 29.86 -14.72
CA ARG A 38 1.44 29.78 -15.44
C ARG A 38 1.33 29.15 -16.81
N GLN A 39 0.21 28.49 -17.12
CA GLN A 39 -0.04 27.86 -18.43
C GLN A 39 1.16 27.02 -18.91
N PRO A 40 1.65 26.06 -18.08
CA PRO A 40 2.79 25.24 -18.43
C PRO A 40 2.51 24.46 -19.72
N THR A 41 3.56 24.17 -20.49
CA THR A 41 3.44 23.45 -21.77
C THR A 41 4.39 22.26 -21.80
N ALA A 42 4.12 21.32 -22.70
CA ALA A 42 4.96 20.16 -22.99
C ALA A 42 5.43 19.40 -21.72
N SER A 43 6.70 19.53 -21.35
CA SER A 43 7.31 18.84 -20.21
C SER A 43 6.70 19.23 -18.86
N ASP A 44 6.46 20.53 -18.66
CA ASP A 44 6.02 21.05 -17.37
C ASP A 44 4.57 20.65 -17.11
N LEU A 45 3.73 20.68 -18.15
CA LEU A 45 2.35 20.21 -18.05
C LEU A 45 2.31 18.70 -17.78
N ARG A 46 3.17 17.93 -18.47
CA ARG A 46 3.28 16.48 -18.22
C ARG A 46 3.68 16.17 -16.79
N LEU A 47 4.65 16.91 -16.23
CA LEU A 47 5.06 16.74 -14.84
C LEU A 47 3.92 17.06 -13.87
N VAL A 48 3.19 18.15 -14.06
CA VAL A 48 2.04 18.50 -13.20
C VAL A 48 0.96 17.41 -13.26
N MET A 49 0.65 16.90 -14.45
CA MET A 49 -0.32 15.82 -14.61
C MET A 49 0.15 14.51 -13.97
N ALA A 50 1.45 14.20 -14.04
CA ALA A 50 2.03 13.03 -13.37
C ALA A 50 1.89 13.17 -11.85
N ILE A 51 2.21 14.33 -11.29
CA ILE A 51 2.05 14.60 -9.85
C ILE A 51 0.61 14.37 -9.39
N ILE A 52 -0.38 14.90 -10.12
CA ILE A 52 -1.81 14.71 -9.80
C ILE A 52 -2.18 13.22 -9.74
N LYS A 53 -1.68 12.41 -10.69
CA LYS A 53 -1.92 10.96 -10.67
C LYS A 53 -1.23 10.29 -9.49
N THR A 54 0.04 10.62 -9.24
CA THR A 54 0.85 10.02 -8.17
C THR A 54 0.26 10.30 -6.79
N ILE A 55 -0.19 11.53 -6.50
CA ILE A 55 -0.79 11.84 -5.19
C ILE A 55 -2.06 11.04 -4.91
N SER A 56 -2.86 10.76 -5.95
CA SER A 56 -4.07 9.94 -5.80
C SER A 56 -3.73 8.47 -5.53
N GLU A 57 -2.68 7.95 -6.16
CA GLU A 57 -2.20 6.60 -5.85
C GLU A 57 -1.60 6.52 -4.42
N LEU A 58 -0.97 7.60 -3.93
CA LEU A 58 -0.48 7.67 -2.54
C LEU A 58 -1.61 7.74 -1.50
N GLU A 59 -2.68 8.50 -1.78
CA GLU A 59 -3.88 8.51 -0.93
C GLU A 59 -4.45 7.09 -0.82
N ARG A 60 -4.60 6.40 -1.95
CA ARG A 60 -5.11 5.02 -2.01
C ARG A 60 -4.26 4.04 -1.21
N ILE A 61 -2.95 4.27 -1.10
CA ILE A 61 -2.07 3.47 -0.25
C ILE A 61 -2.35 3.74 1.23
N GLY A 62 -2.53 5.01 1.63
CA GLY A 62 -2.93 5.38 2.99
C GLY A 62 -4.27 4.74 3.38
N ASP A 63 -5.21 4.79 2.45
CA ASP A 63 -6.56 4.24 2.55
C ASP A 63 -6.59 2.70 2.68
N VAL A 64 -5.57 2.03 2.13
CA VAL A 64 -5.31 0.59 2.35
C VAL A 64 -4.71 0.34 3.75
N ALA A 65 -3.77 1.18 4.18
CA ALA A 65 -3.15 1.08 5.50
C ALA A 65 -4.16 1.30 6.64
N ASP A 66 -5.09 2.24 6.49
CA ASP A 66 -6.24 2.44 7.40
C ASP A 66 -7.07 1.16 7.53
N LYS A 67 -7.48 0.56 6.41
CA LYS A 67 -8.27 -0.70 6.39
C LYS A 67 -7.56 -1.83 7.12
N ILE A 68 -6.26 -1.98 6.92
CA ILE A 68 -5.44 -2.98 7.62
C ILE A 68 -5.45 -2.70 9.14
N CYS A 69 -5.27 -1.44 9.55
CA CYS A 69 -5.22 -1.07 10.97
C CYS A 69 -6.58 -1.20 11.67
N ARG A 70 -7.69 -0.89 11.00
CA ARG A 70 -9.05 -1.16 11.52
C ARG A 70 -9.28 -2.65 11.72
N THR A 71 -8.87 -3.45 10.74
CA THR A 71 -8.93 -4.92 10.83
C THR A 71 -8.08 -5.44 12.00
N ALA A 72 -6.90 -4.85 12.22
CA ALA A 72 -6.03 -5.16 13.36
C ALA A 72 -6.71 -4.89 14.72
N LEU A 73 -7.43 -3.78 14.84
CA LEU A 73 -8.14 -3.39 16.06
C LEU A 73 -9.35 -4.28 16.37
N GLU A 74 -10.08 -4.71 15.34
CA GLU A 74 -11.35 -5.42 15.51
C GLU A 74 -11.21 -6.95 15.65
N LYS A 75 -10.24 -7.55 14.94
CA LYS A 75 -10.28 -9.00 14.64
C LYS A 75 -9.07 -9.80 15.13
N PHE A 76 -7.97 -9.15 15.49
CA PHE A 76 -6.76 -9.89 15.89
C PHE A 76 -6.75 -10.21 17.39
N SER A 77 -7.11 -11.45 17.72
CA SER A 77 -6.85 -12.08 19.03
C SER A 77 -5.55 -12.90 19.02
N GLN A 78 -5.07 -13.36 20.18
CA GLN A 78 -3.84 -14.18 20.32
C GLN A 78 -3.80 -15.45 19.44
N GLN A 79 -4.94 -15.95 18.95
CA GLN A 79 -5.02 -17.17 18.11
C GLN A 79 -4.47 -17.00 16.68
N HIS A 80 -4.07 -15.79 16.27
CA HIS A 80 -3.71 -15.48 14.88
C HIS A 80 -2.19 -15.45 14.59
N GLN A 81 -1.32 -15.69 15.58
CA GLN A 81 0.13 -15.43 15.46
C GLN A 81 0.86 -16.14 14.31
N PRO A 82 0.61 -17.42 13.98
CA PRO A 82 1.31 -18.09 12.88
C PRO A 82 1.03 -17.46 11.50
N LEU A 83 -0.15 -16.89 11.32
CA LEU A 83 -0.60 -16.26 10.08
C LEU A 83 0.04 -14.89 9.85
N LEU A 84 0.56 -14.26 10.91
CA LEU A 84 1.10 -12.90 10.89
C LEU A 84 2.54 -12.81 10.35
N VAL A 85 3.31 -13.90 10.42
CA VAL A 85 4.72 -13.90 10.00
C VAL A 85 4.85 -13.72 8.48
N SER A 86 4.08 -14.46 7.69
CA SER A 86 4.12 -14.36 6.23
C SER A 86 3.58 -13.00 5.74
N LEU A 87 2.61 -12.42 6.44
CA LEU A 87 2.10 -11.07 6.15
C LEU A 87 3.13 -9.97 6.42
N GLU A 88 3.97 -10.15 7.43
CA GLU A 88 5.01 -9.17 7.76
C GLU A 88 6.08 -9.09 6.66
N SER A 89 6.49 -10.23 6.11
CA SER A 89 7.43 -10.29 4.99
C SER A 89 6.90 -9.50 3.78
N LEU A 90 5.66 -9.82 3.36
CA LEU A 90 4.99 -9.13 2.26
C LEU A 90 4.89 -7.62 2.54
N GLY A 91 4.47 -7.24 3.75
CA GLY A 91 4.36 -5.83 4.14
C GLY A 91 5.69 -5.08 4.09
N ARG A 92 6.79 -5.67 4.54
CA ARG A 92 8.12 -5.06 4.46
C ARG A 92 8.58 -4.88 3.02
N HIS A 93 8.34 -5.89 2.18
CA HIS A 93 8.68 -5.85 0.76
C HIS A 93 7.93 -4.72 0.06
N THR A 94 6.62 -4.59 0.27
CA THR A 94 5.82 -3.55 -0.37
C THR A 94 6.13 -2.15 0.15
N VAL A 95 6.50 -2.00 1.44
CA VAL A 95 6.99 -0.72 1.98
C VAL A 95 8.31 -0.31 1.32
N GLN A 96 9.23 -1.25 1.10
CA GLN A 96 10.48 -0.97 0.38
C GLN A 96 10.18 -0.55 -1.07
N MET A 97 9.27 -1.26 -1.74
CA MET A 97 8.85 -0.93 -3.11
C MET A 97 8.25 0.48 -3.20
N LEU A 98 7.48 0.91 -2.20
CA LEU A 98 6.95 2.27 -2.10
C LEU A 98 8.06 3.32 -1.92
N HIS A 99 9.07 3.03 -1.10
CA HIS A 99 10.22 3.93 -0.96
C HIS A 99 10.99 4.07 -2.27
N ASP A 100 11.28 2.94 -2.93
CA ASP A 100 12.01 2.91 -4.19
C ASP A 100 11.27 3.69 -5.29
N VAL A 101 9.94 3.56 -5.40
CA VAL A 101 9.17 4.27 -6.44
C VAL A 101 9.12 5.76 -6.20
N LEU A 102 9.04 6.20 -4.94
CA LEU A 102 9.09 7.63 -4.61
C LEU A 102 10.47 8.23 -4.90
N ASP A 103 11.55 7.50 -4.62
CA ASP A 103 12.91 7.92 -4.95
C ASP A 103 13.12 7.98 -6.47
N ALA A 104 12.64 6.98 -7.22
CA ALA A 104 12.69 6.96 -8.68
C ALA A 104 11.92 8.14 -9.28
N PHE A 105 10.71 8.40 -8.79
CA PHE A 105 9.88 9.51 -9.24
C PHE A 105 10.54 10.87 -8.94
N ALA A 106 11.06 11.07 -7.72
CA ALA A 106 11.72 12.31 -7.33
C ALA A 106 12.98 12.62 -8.17
N ARG A 107 13.69 11.56 -8.62
CA ARG A 107 14.90 11.68 -9.45
C ARG A 107 14.60 11.64 -10.95
N MET A 108 13.36 11.36 -11.34
CA MET A 108 12.97 11.08 -12.73
C MET A 108 13.82 9.95 -13.35
N ASP A 109 14.13 8.92 -12.56
CA ASP A 109 14.97 7.79 -12.96
C ASP A 109 14.14 6.68 -13.63
N LEU A 110 14.19 6.65 -14.95
CA LEU A 110 13.47 5.66 -15.76
C LEU A 110 13.95 4.23 -15.53
N ASN A 111 15.25 4.02 -15.34
CA ASN A 111 15.79 2.66 -15.19
C ASN A 111 15.34 2.06 -13.86
N GLU A 112 15.30 2.90 -12.83
CA GLU A 112 14.80 2.54 -11.52
C GLU A 112 13.31 2.19 -11.56
N ALA A 113 12.49 3.04 -12.20
CA ALA A 113 11.07 2.77 -12.39
C ALA A 113 10.80 1.43 -13.12
N ILE A 114 11.55 1.12 -14.17
CA ILE A 114 11.43 -0.17 -14.89
C ILE A 114 11.81 -1.35 -14.00
N ARG A 115 12.82 -1.20 -13.13
CA ARG A 115 13.22 -2.25 -12.19
C ARG A 115 12.09 -2.52 -11.19
N ILE A 116 11.54 -1.46 -10.60
CA ILE A 116 10.46 -1.55 -9.59
C ILE A 116 9.19 -2.13 -10.21
N TYR A 117 8.83 -1.71 -11.42
CA TYR A 117 7.71 -2.28 -12.17
C TYR A 117 7.80 -3.81 -12.32
N ARG A 118 9.01 -4.35 -12.45
CA ARG A 118 9.24 -5.80 -12.52
C ARG A 118 9.28 -6.48 -11.15
N GLU A 119 9.58 -5.72 -10.10
CA GLU A 119 9.63 -6.21 -8.71
C GLU A 119 8.24 -6.56 -8.20
N ASP A 120 7.20 -5.87 -8.67
CA ASP A 120 5.79 -6.15 -8.39
C ASP A 120 5.41 -7.62 -8.60
N LYS A 121 5.94 -8.24 -9.66
CA LYS A 121 5.75 -9.67 -9.93
C LYS A 121 6.24 -10.58 -8.80
N LYS A 122 7.22 -10.14 -8.00
CA LYS A 122 7.67 -10.88 -6.82
C LYS A 122 6.70 -10.71 -5.65
N VAL A 123 6.10 -9.53 -5.49
CA VAL A 123 5.03 -9.27 -4.52
C VAL A 123 3.83 -10.18 -4.83
N ASP A 124 3.44 -10.30 -6.09
CA ASP A 124 2.38 -11.23 -6.55
C ASP A 124 2.69 -12.68 -6.16
N GLN A 125 3.92 -13.15 -6.44
CA GLN A 125 4.34 -14.51 -6.13
C GLN A 125 4.35 -14.80 -4.62
N GLU A 126 4.76 -13.82 -3.83
CA GLU A 126 4.74 -13.89 -2.36
C GLU A 126 3.29 -13.96 -1.85
N TYR A 127 2.40 -13.12 -2.39
CA TYR A 127 0.97 -13.16 -2.11
C TYR A 127 0.35 -14.52 -2.46
N GLU A 128 0.59 -15.07 -3.66
CA GLU A 128 0.12 -16.40 -4.04
C GLU A 128 0.65 -17.52 -3.13
N GLY A 129 1.88 -17.38 -2.63
CA GLY A 129 2.47 -18.26 -1.63
C GLY A 129 1.70 -18.21 -0.32
N ILE A 130 1.38 -17.02 0.16
CA ILE A 130 0.58 -16.80 1.36
C ILE A 130 -0.82 -17.41 1.20
N VAL A 131 -1.50 -17.18 0.07
CA VAL A 131 -2.83 -17.75 -0.19
C VAL A 131 -2.80 -19.29 -0.09
N ARG A 132 -1.78 -19.93 -0.66
CA ARG A 132 -1.60 -21.40 -0.55
C ARG A 132 -1.42 -21.86 0.89
N GLN A 133 -0.60 -21.16 1.67
CA GLN A 133 -0.41 -21.46 3.09
C GLN A 133 -1.71 -21.29 3.90
N LEU A 134 -2.46 -20.22 3.64
CA LEU A 134 -3.75 -19.94 4.26
C LEU A 134 -4.77 -21.04 3.97
N MET A 135 -4.81 -21.58 2.73
CA MET A 135 -5.68 -22.71 2.39
C MET A 135 -5.35 -23.97 3.21
N THR A 136 -4.07 -24.27 3.45
CA THR A 136 -3.66 -25.41 4.29
C THR A 136 -4.24 -25.31 5.70
N TYR A 137 -4.20 -24.13 6.33
CA TYR A 137 -4.80 -23.93 7.65
C TYR A 137 -6.32 -24.17 7.66
N MET A 138 -7.03 -23.73 6.61
CA MET A 138 -8.48 -24.00 6.49
C MET A 138 -8.79 -25.50 6.36
N MET A 139 -7.90 -26.26 5.69
CA MET A 139 -8.05 -27.71 5.52
C MET A 139 -7.74 -28.49 6.80
N GLU A 140 -6.78 -28.02 7.60
CA GLU A 140 -6.41 -28.64 8.88
C GLU A 140 -7.49 -28.46 9.96
N ASP A 141 -8.07 -27.26 10.06
CA ASP A 141 -9.15 -26.97 11.02
C ASP A 141 -10.12 -25.92 10.47
N SER A 142 -11.34 -26.34 10.16
CA SER A 142 -12.40 -25.48 9.62
C SER A 142 -12.83 -24.36 10.58
N ARG A 143 -12.55 -24.48 11.89
CA ARG A 143 -12.83 -23.41 12.87
C ARG A 143 -11.93 -22.19 12.67
N THR A 144 -10.81 -22.34 11.97
CA THR A 144 -9.86 -21.25 11.69
C THR A 144 -10.30 -20.38 10.50
N ILE A 145 -11.30 -20.80 9.72
CA ILE A 145 -11.73 -20.10 8.50
C ILE A 145 -11.95 -18.59 8.72
N PRO A 146 -12.66 -18.11 9.77
CA PRO A 146 -12.84 -16.67 9.98
C PRO A 146 -11.52 -15.89 10.16
N SER A 147 -10.57 -16.48 10.90
CA SER A 147 -9.24 -15.93 11.14
C SER A 147 -8.40 -15.90 9.87
N VAL A 148 -8.43 -16.99 9.11
CA VAL A 148 -7.71 -17.10 7.83
C VAL A 148 -8.27 -16.12 6.80
N LEU A 149 -9.60 -15.95 6.71
CA LEU A 149 -10.22 -14.97 5.82
C LEU A 149 -9.77 -13.55 6.18
N THR A 150 -9.66 -13.23 7.47
CA THR A 150 -9.14 -11.93 7.93
C THR A 150 -7.69 -11.73 7.47
N ALA A 151 -6.83 -12.74 7.64
CA ALA A 151 -5.45 -12.70 7.14
C ALA A 151 -5.38 -12.57 5.60
N LEU A 152 -6.27 -13.24 4.87
CA LEU A 152 -6.36 -13.16 3.41
C LEU A 152 -6.72 -11.74 2.95
N PHE A 153 -7.69 -11.09 3.62
CA PHE A 153 -8.03 -9.69 3.33
C PHE A 153 -6.82 -8.78 3.56
N CYS A 154 -6.07 -8.96 4.64
CA CYS A 154 -4.85 -8.19 4.88
C CYS A 154 -3.78 -8.46 3.82
N ALA A 155 -3.56 -9.72 3.44
CA ALA A 155 -2.60 -10.07 2.38
C ALA A 155 -2.93 -9.37 1.07
N ARG A 156 -4.20 -9.41 0.67
CA ARG A 156 -4.70 -8.73 -0.54
C ARG A 156 -4.60 -7.22 -0.44
N SER A 157 -4.87 -6.65 0.74
CA SER A 157 -4.67 -5.23 0.96
C SER A 157 -3.20 -4.85 0.77
N ILE A 158 -2.25 -5.63 1.29
CA ILE A 158 -0.82 -5.35 1.10
C ILE A 158 -0.42 -5.47 -0.37
N GLU A 159 -0.85 -6.53 -1.07
CA GLU A 159 -0.57 -6.70 -2.51
C GLU A 159 -1.07 -5.52 -3.35
N ARG A 160 -2.26 -4.98 -3.04
CA ARG A 160 -2.76 -3.76 -3.68
C ARG A 160 -1.82 -2.56 -3.52
N ILE A 161 -1.01 -2.47 -2.48
CA ILE A 161 -0.01 -1.38 -2.38
C ILE A 161 1.07 -1.57 -3.47
N GLY A 162 1.43 -2.82 -3.80
CA GLY A 162 2.30 -3.16 -4.92
C GLY A 162 1.73 -2.65 -6.25
N ASP A 163 0.47 -2.98 -6.56
CA ASP A 163 -0.25 -2.47 -7.74
C ASP A 163 -0.18 -0.93 -7.83
N ARG A 164 -0.37 -0.24 -6.70
CA ARG A 164 -0.30 1.24 -6.66
C ARG A 164 1.12 1.73 -6.94
N CYS A 165 2.14 1.06 -6.44
CA CYS A 165 3.53 1.39 -6.75
C CYS A 165 3.84 1.15 -8.24
N GLN A 166 3.29 0.11 -8.84
CA GLN A 166 3.40 -0.14 -10.28
C GLN A 166 2.75 1.00 -11.09
N ASN A 167 1.55 1.45 -10.71
CA ASN A 167 0.88 2.59 -11.36
C ASN A 167 1.67 3.89 -11.27
N ILE A 168 2.44 4.11 -10.18
CA ILE A 168 3.30 5.30 -10.06
C ILE A 168 4.52 5.20 -10.99
N CYS A 169 4.97 3.98 -11.35
CA CYS A 169 6.05 3.77 -12.31
C CYS A 169 5.62 4.00 -13.77
N GLU A 170 4.33 3.90 -14.10
CA GLU A 170 3.77 4.03 -15.45
C GLU A 170 3.55 5.50 -15.90
#